data_AF-A0A2P5VPB1-F1
#
_entry.id   AF-A0A2P5VPB1-F1
#
_cell.length_a   1.000
_cell.length_b   1.000
_cell.length_c   1.000
_cell.angle_alpha   90.00
_cell.angle_beta   90.00
_cell.angle_gamma   90.00
#
_symmetry.space_group_name_H-M   'P 1'
#
loop_
_entity.id
_entity.type
_entity.pdbx_description
1 polymer ?
#
loop_
_entity_poly.entity_id
_entity_poly.type
_entity_poly.pdbx_seq_one_letter_code
_entity_poly.pdbx_strand_id
1 'polypeptide(L)'
;MKITDYLLGYSPPIWATLIAGVFVVVTLSLSMYLVLEHLYSYKNPEEQKFLIGVILMVPLYAVESFVSLVDPSISVDFSILRDCYESFAMYCFERYLVACLGMSISRALKFN
;
A
#
# COMPACT_ATOMS: atom_id res chain seq x y z
N MET A 1 -0.87 -18.64 29.11
CA MET A 1 -0.76 -19.80 28.19
C MET A 1 -2.09 -19.95 27.47
N LYS A 2 -2.10 -20.16 26.14
CA LYS A 2 -3.25 -20.20 25.20
C LYS A 2 -3.49 -18.96 24.31
N ILE A 3 -2.48 -18.43 23.63
CA ILE A 3 -2.69 -17.75 22.32
C ILE A 3 -2.01 -18.59 21.24
N THR A 4 -0.75 -18.98 21.50
CA THR A 4 0.03 -19.94 20.70
C THR A 4 -0.71 -21.25 20.43
N ASP A 5 -1.49 -21.75 21.38
CA ASP A 5 -2.25 -23.01 21.22
C ASP A 5 -3.48 -22.88 20.30
N TYR A 6 -4.03 -21.67 20.13
CA TYR A 6 -5.11 -21.41 19.16
C TYR A 6 -4.57 -21.19 17.75
N LEU A 7 -3.39 -20.58 17.62
CA LEU A 7 -2.71 -20.35 16.35
C LEU A 7 -2.26 -21.66 15.68
N LEU A 8 -1.80 -22.63 16.48
CA LEU A 8 -1.37 -23.95 15.98
C LEU A 8 -2.52 -24.86 15.49
N GLY A 9 -3.77 -24.56 15.86
CA GLY A 9 -4.96 -25.33 15.46
C GLY A 9 -5.85 -24.62 14.43
N TYR A 10 -5.48 -23.41 14.00
CA TYR A 10 -6.27 -22.61 13.07
C TYR A 10 -6.03 -23.08 11.63
N SER A 11 -7.01 -23.75 11.04
CA SER A 11 -7.03 -24.07 9.62
C SER A 11 -8.09 -23.21 8.95
N PRO A 12 -7.71 -22.21 8.13
CA PRO A 12 -8.68 -21.37 7.45
C PRO A 12 -9.53 -22.21 6.49
N PRO A 13 -10.84 -21.95 6.38
CA PRO A 13 -11.68 -22.67 5.44
C PRO A 13 -11.21 -22.41 4.01
N ILE A 14 -11.02 -23.48 3.24
CA ILE A 14 -10.47 -23.46 1.87
C ILE A 14 -11.18 -22.43 0.97
N TRP A 15 -12.51 -22.34 1.08
CA TRP A 15 -13.31 -21.37 0.33
C TRP A 15 -12.92 -19.92 0.62
N ALA A 16 -12.65 -19.58 1.89
CA ALA A 16 -12.25 -18.22 2.28
C ALA A 16 -10.84 -17.90 1.76
N THR A 17 -9.90 -18.84 1.86
CA THR A 17 -8.54 -18.66 1.33
C THR A 17 -8.54 -18.49 -0.19
N LEU A 18 -9.37 -19.25 -0.92
CA LEU A 18 -9.50 -19.10 -2.37
C LEU A 18 -10.05 -17.72 -2.75
N ILE A 19 -11.14 -17.28 -2.10
CA ILE A 19 -11.75 -15.97 -2.37
C ILE A 19 -10.74 -14.86 -2.04
N ALA A 20 -10.12 -14.90 -0.86
CA ALA A 20 -9.12 -13.92 -0.47
C ALA A 20 -7.94 -13.89 -1.45
N GLY A 21 -7.44 -15.05 -1.88
CA GLY A 21 -6.37 -15.16 -2.87
C GLY A 21 -6.73 -14.49 -4.21
N VAL A 22 -7.96 -14.68 -4.71
CA VAL A 22 -8.43 -14.01 -5.94
C VAL A 22 -8.44 -12.49 -5.76
N PHE A 23 -8.95 -11.98 -4.65
CA PHE A 23 -8.97 -10.54 -4.37
C PHE A 23 -7.56 -9.94 -4.27
N VAL A 24 -6.61 -10.66 -3.68
CA VAL A 24 -5.20 -10.25 -3.62
C VAL A 24 -4.60 -10.15 -5.02
N VAL A 25 -4.83 -11.15 -5.88
CA VAL A 25 -4.33 -11.14 -7.27
C VAL A 25 -4.92 -9.99 -8.07
N VAL A 26 -6.22 -9.73 -7.94
CA VAL A 26 -6.89 -8.58 -8.58
C VAL A 26 -6.27 -7.28 -8.09
N THR A 27 -6.07 -7.13 -6.77
CA THR A 27 -5.50 -5.92 -6.18
C THR A 27 -4.07 -5.67 -6.64
N LEU A 28 -3.23 -6.71 -6.66
CA LEU A 28 -1.86 -6.64 -7.17
C LEU A 28 -1.82 -6.25 -8.65
N SER A 29 -2.70 -6.85 -9.45
CA SER A 29 -2.78 -6.57 -10.90
C SER A 29 -3.20 -5.12 -11.16
N LEU A 30 -4.20 -4.64 -10.43
CA LEU A 30 -4.70 -3.27 -10.57
C LEU A 30 -3.67 -2.24 -10.09
N SER A 31 -2.98 -2.51 -8.97
CA SER A 31 -1.91 -1.65 -8.47
C SER A 31 -0.74 -1.59 -9.47
N MET A 32 -0.32 -2.74 -10.03
CA MET A 32 0.69 -2.77 -11.08
C MET A 32 0.27 -1.96 -12.31
N TYR A 33 -0.99 -2.07 -12.75
CA TYR A 33 -1.50 -1.28 -13.85
C TYR A 33 -1.41 0.23 -13.58
N LEU A 34 -1.84 0.69 -12.39
CA LEU A 34 -1.75 2.11 -12.00
C LEU A 34 -0.30 2.61 -12.00
N VAL A 35 0.64 1.82 -11.46
CA VAL A 35 2.07 2.17 -11.44
C VAL A 35 2.60 2.27 -12.87
N LEU A 36 2.27 1.32 -13.75
CA LEU A 36 2.71 1.35 -15.15
C LEU A 36 2.14 2.56 -15.91
N GLU A 37 0.88 2.92 -15.69
CA GLU A 37 0.28 4.11 -16.29
C GLU A 37 1.02 5.39 -15.87
N HIS A 38 1.37 5.49 -14.59
CA HIS A 38 2.18 6.60 -14.07
C HIS A 38 3.59 6.61 -14.68
N LEU A 39 4.24 5.45 -14.77
CA LEU A 39 5.55 5.31 -15.43
C LEU A 39 5.50 5.56 -16.94
N TYR A 40 4.34 5.42 -17.58
CA TYR A 40 4.17 5.76 -18.99
C TYR A 40 4.03 7.27 -19.20
N SER A 41 3.32 7.96 -18.31
CA SER A 41 3.19 9.44 -18.31
C SER A 41 4.33 10.13 -17.54
N TYR A 42 5.55 9.60 -17.63
CA TYR A 42 6.68 10.01 -16.78
C TYR A 42 7.29 11.33 -17.25
N LYS A 43 6.78 12.45 -16.75
CA LYS A 43 7.30 13.79 -17.07
C LYS A 43 8.23 14.35 -16.00
N ASN A 44 8.02 14.01 -14.72
CA ASN A 44 8.77 14.55 -13.59
C ASN A 44 9.13 13.44 -12.57
N PRO A 45 10.35 12.87 -12.65
CA PRO A 45 10.75 11.71 -11.83
C PRO A 45 10.82 11.99 -10.32
N GLU A 46 11.12 13.24 -9.95
CA GLU A 46 11.25 13.65 -8.54
C GLU A 46 9.92 13.58 -7.79
N GLU A 47 8.82 13.97 -8.42
CA GLU A 47 7.50 14.06 -7.77
C GLU A 47 6.74 12.74 -7.86
N GLN A 48 6.86 12.01 -8.98
CA GLN A 48 6.12 10.76 -9.19
C GLN A 48 6.59 9.61 -8.30
N LYS A 49 7.85 9.59 -7.86
CA LYS A 49 8.34 8.55 -6.94
C LYS A 49 7.56 8.55 -5.61
N PHE A 50 7.11 9.72 -5.15
CA PHE A 50 6.31 9.83 -3.93
C PHE A 50 4.90 9.29 -4.13
N LEU A 51 4.30 9.53 -5.29
CA LEU A 51 2.97 9.03 -5.64
C LEU A 51 2.94 7.50 -5.78
N ILE A 52 4.00 6.91 -6.33
CA ILE A 52 4.17 5.44 -6.40
C ILE A 52 4.17 4.82 -5.00
N GLY A 53 4.81 5.46 -4.01
CA GLY A 53 4.78 5.02 -2.60
C GLY A 53 3.37 5.01 -2.00
N VAL A 54 2.49 5.92 -2.42
CA VAL A 54 1.09 5.92 -1.97
C VAL A 54 0.28 4.82 -2.65
N ILE A 55 0.48 4.59 -3.95
CA ILE A 55 -0.24 3.55 -4.71
C ILE A 55 0.12 2.13 -4.22
N LEU A 56 1.37 1.92 -3.81
CA LEU A 56 1.87 0.66 -3.26
C LEU A 56 1.31 0.33 -1.86
N MET A 57 0.60 1.26 -1.21
CA MET A 57 -0.11 1.00 0.05
C MET A 57 -1.23 -0.03 -0.14
N VAL A 58 -2.02 0.08 -1.21
CA VAL A 58 -3.15 -0.83 -1.49
C VAL A 58 -2.76 -2.32 -1.57
N PRO A 59 -1.75 -2.73 -2.37
CA PRO A 59 -1.34 -4.13 -2.40
C PRO A 59 -0.69 -4.61 -1.10
N LEU A 60 0.00 -3.74 -0.35
CA LEU A 60 0.57 -4.10 0.94
C LEU A 60 -0.52 -4.52 1.94
N TYR A 61 -1.62 -3.76 2.00
CA TYR A 61 -2.76 -4.07 2.87
C TYR A 61 -3.48 -5.34 2.44
N ALA A 62 -3.61 -5.58 1.13
CA ALA A 62 -4.21 -6.82 0.62
C ALA A 62 -3.37 -8.06 1.01
N VAL A 63 -2.03 -7.96 0.91
CA VAL A 63 -1.13 -9.04 1.32
C VAL A 63 -1.16 -9.26 2.82
N GLU A 64 -1.13 -8.20 3.64
CA GLU A 64 -1.22 -8.32 5.10
C GLU A 64 -2.55 -8.95 5.53
N SER A 65 -3.66 -8.54 4.92
CA SER A 65 -4.98 -9.15 5.15
C SER A 65 -5.00 -10.65 4.81
N PHE A 66 -4.30 -11.06 3.75
CA PHE A 66 -4.20 -12.46 3.37
C PHE A 66 -3.27 -13.27 4.30
N VAL A 67 -2.14 -12.70 4.70
CA VAL A 67 -1.23 -13.32 5.67
C VAL A 67 -1.95 -13.51 7.01
N SER A 68 -2.73 -12.52 7.46
CA SER A 68 -3.56 -12.62 8.67
C SER A 68 -4.61 -13.73 8.60
N LEU A 69 -5.15 -14.00 7.41
CA LEU A 69 -6.07 -15.11 7.18
C LEU A 69 -5.38 -16.48 7.16
N VAL A 70 -4.12 -16.58 6.71
CA VAL A 70 -3.43 -17.87 6.54
C VAL A 70 -2.65 -18.27 7.78
N ASP A 71 -1.89 -17.33 8.33
CA ASP A 71 -1.05 -17.56 9.50
C ASP A 71 -1.08 -16.34 10.43
N PRO A 72 -1.89 -16.39 11.50
CA PRO A 72 -1.98 -15.27 12.42
C PRO A 72 -0.75 -15.15 13.35
N SER A 73 0.21 -16.09 13.29
CA SER A 73 1.49 -15.91 14.01
C SER A 73 2.42 -14.96 13.27
N ILE A 74 2.48 -15.06 11.94
CA ILE A 74 3.29 -14.22 11.06
C ILE A 74 2.60 -12.86 10.83
N SER A 75 1.28 -12.78 10.96
CA SER A 75 0.52 -11.56 10.73
C SER A 75 0.92 -10.39 11.64
N VAL A 76 1.38 -10.68 12.86
CA VAL A 76 1.86 -9.64 13.80
C VAL A 76 3.09 -8.94 13.24
N ASP A 77 4.04 -9.69 12.68
CA ASP A 77 5.25 -9.13 12.07
C ASP A 77 4.90 -8.28 10.84
N PHE A 78 3.98 -8.75 9.99
CA PHE A 78 3.51 -7.99 8.83
C PHE A 78 2.71 -6.74 9.22
N SER A 79 1.94 -6.78 10.31
CA SER A 79 1.23 -5.60 10.83
C SER A 79 2.22 -4.51 11.25
N ILE A 80 3.33 -4.86 11.89
CA ILE A 80 4.37 -3.88 12.27
C ILE A 80 5.01 -3.26 11.01
N LEU A 81 5.33 -4.10 10.01
CA LEU A 81 5.88 -3.61 8.74
C LEU A 81 4.90 -2.67 8.01
N ARG A 82 3.61 -2.96 8.05
CA ARG A 82 2.56 -2.12 7.49
C ARG A 82 2.49 -0.76 8.19
N ASP A 83 2.51 -0.74 9.52
CA ASP A 83 2.46 0.51 10.30
C ASP A 83 3.72 1.37 10.04
N CYS A 84 4.89 0.74 9.87
CA CYS A 84 6.11 1.44 9.43
C CYS A 84 5.96 2.01 8.00
N TYR A 85 5.40 1.24 7.07
CA TYR A 85 5.18 1.69 5.70
C TYR A 85 4.17 2.85 5.64
N GLU A 86 3.16 2.85 6.49
CA GLU A 86 2.16 3.92 6.58
C GLU A 86 2.83 5.26 6.93
N SER A 87 3.80 5.26 7.85
CA SER A 87 4.58 6.46 8.16
C SER A 87 5.38 6.98 6.96
N PHE A 88 5.97 6.07 6.16
CA PHE A 88 6.68 6.42 4.93
C PHE A 88 5.72 6.93 3.84
N ALA A 89 4.53 6.36 3.71
CA ALA A 89 3.52 6.79 2.77
C ALA A 89 3.02 8.20 3.11
N MET A 90 2.82 8.53 4.40
CA MET A 90 2.46 9.87 4.85
C MET A 90 3.55 10.90 4.52
N TYR A 91 4.83 10.55 4.69
CA TYR A 91 5.94 11.41 4.27
C TYR A 91 5.90 11.68 2.76
N CYS A 92 5.68 10.64 1.94
CA CYS A 92 5.57 10.78 0.50
C CYS A 92 4.38 11.67 0.11
N PHE A 93 3.24 11.48 0.77
CA PHE A 93 2.04 12.27 0.55
C PHE A 93 2.24 13.75 0.90
N GLU A 94 2.90 14.07 2.01
CA GLU A 94 3.22 15.44 2.39
C GLU A 94 4.11 16.12 1.34
N ARG A 95 5.17 15.43 0.89
CA ARG A 95 6.07 15.96 -0.17
C ARG A 95 5.33 16.21 -1.47
N TYR A 96 4.39 15.34 -1.82
CA TYR A 96 3.54 15.51 -3.00
C TYR A 96 2.63 16.74 -2.88
N LEU A 97 2.01 16.96 -1.71
CA LEU A 97 1.18 18.15 -1.47
C LEU A 97 2.00 19.44 -1.52
N VAL A 98 3.20 19.46 -0.92
CA VAL A 98 4.09 20.63 -0.95
C VAL A 98 4.48 20.98 -2.39
N ALA A 99 4.77 19.99 -3.23
CA ALA A 99 5.05 20.21 -4.65
C ALA A 99 3.84 20.81 -5.38
N CYS A 100 2.65 20.26 -5.17
CA CYS A 100 1.40 20.76 -5.75
C CYS A 100 1.09 22.20 -5.32
N LEU A 101 1.26 22.52 -4.04
CA LEU A 101 1.00 23.84 -3.45
C LEU A 101 2.06 24.87 -3.85
N GLY A 102 3.35 24.50 -3.85
CA GLY A 102 4.44 25.37 -4.28
C GLY A 102 4.28 25.82 -5.73
N MET A 103 3.84 24.91 -6.62
CA MET A 103 3.48 25.24 -8.00
C MET A 103 2.24 26.14 -8.11
N SER A 104 1.27 26.01 -7.19
CA SER A 104 0.07 26.86 -7.16
C SER A 104 0.43 28.30 -6.77
N ILE A 105 1.24 28.47 -5.71
CA ILE A 105 1.69 29.78 -5.22
C ILE A 105 2.58 30.48 -6.24
N SER A 106 3.54 29.76 -6.83
CA SER A 106 4.43 30.33 -7.86
C SER A 106 3.65 30.80 -9.10
N ARG A 107 2.57 30.08 -9.48
CA ARG A 107 1.66 30.54 -10.54
C ARG A 107 0.88 31.77 -10.12
N ALA A 108 0.33 31.83 -8.91
CA ALA A 108 -0.42 32.99 -8.42
C ALA A 108 0.41 34.29 -8.42
N LEU A 109 1.70 34.20 -8.06
CA LEU A 109 2.62 35.36 -8.09
C LEU A 109 3.02 35.81 -9.50
N LYS A 110 2.85 34.97 -10.53
CA LYS A 110 3.10 35.35 -11.93
C LYS A 110 1.94 36.11 -12.58
N PHE A 111 0.78 36.18 -11.92
CA PHE A 111 -0.41 36.88 -12.40
C PHE A 111 -0.61 38.27 -11.75
N ASN A 112 0.34 38.77 -10.97
CA ASN A 112 0.37 40.11 -10.39
C ASN A 112 1.67 40.82 -10.75
#